data_AF-A0A3A9E7E7-F1
#
_entry.id   AF-A0A3A9E7E7-F1
#
_cell.length_a   1.000
_cell.length_b   1.000
_cell.length_c   1.000
_cell.angle_alpha   90.00
_cell.angle_beta   90.00
_cell.angle_gamma   90.00
#
_symmetry.space_group_name_H-M   'P 1'
#
loop_
_entity.id
_entity.type
_entity.pdbx_description
1 polymer ?
#
loop_
_entity_poly.entity_id
_entity_poly.type
_entity_poly.pdbx_seq_one_letter_code
_entity_poly.pdbx_strand_id
1 'polypeptide(L)'
;EFNGEEYIVYLYDEQGKEIDRITYSKEPWVREIGKDLLNVRVSFGNPASYDLYFHKKTLQESKGYFNSTLLSEKYVSYRKDNKLIVHDIFLEGILYEEITRDFEGVSPVSDLYIFPCSNKTFLIFEYYNGEDYMREAVEIFPEKK
;
A
#
# COMPACT_ATOMS: atom_id res chain seq x y z
N GLU A 1 -21.67 -0.77 -7.27
CA GLU A 1 -23.12 -0.46 -7.24
C GLU A 1 -23.38 0.57 -6.14
N PHE A 2 -24.41 1.41 -6.25
CA PHE A 2 -24.86 2.28 -5.15
C PHE A 2 -26.30 1.92 -4.80
N ASN A 3 -26.57 1.58 -3.53
CA ASN A 3 -27.89 1.09 -3.10
C ASN A 3 -28.83 2.18 -2.54
N GLY A 4 -28.41 3.45 -2.57
CA GLY A 4 -29.13 4.58 -1.96
C GLY A 4 -28.48 5.10 -0.67
N GLU A 5 -27.66 4.29 -0.01
CA GLU A 5 -26.94 4.66 1.22
C GLU A 5 -25.43 4.40 1.11
N GLU A 6 -25.04 3.27 0.53
CA GLU A 6 -23.67 2.79 0.45
C GLU A 6 -23.28 2.39 -0.97
N TYR A 7 -21.99 2.49 -1.25
CA TYR A 7 -21.35 1.91 -2.42
C TYR A 7 -20.94 0.48 -2.13
N ILE A 8 -21.31 -0.44 -3.00
CA ILE A 8 -21.01 -1.86 -2.89
C ILE A 8 -20.02 -2.24 -4.00
N VAL A 9 -18.90 -2.84 -3.60
CA VAL A 9 -17.93 -3.49 -4.49
C VAL A 9 -18.13 -4.99 -4.39
N TYR A 10 -18.31 -5.64 -5.53
CA TYR A 10 -18.37 -7.09 -5.64
C TYR A 10 -17.10 -7.59 -6.30
N LEU A 11 -16.57 -8.68 -5.77
CA LEU A 11 -15.45 -9.41 -6.36
C LEU A 11 -15.99 -10.71 -6.93
N TYR A 12 -15.69 -10.97 -8.19
CA TYR A 12 -16.07 -12.19 -8.89
C TYR A 12 -14.80 -12.95 -9.31
N ASP A 13 -14.87 -14.28 -9.31
CA ASP A 13 -13.84 -15.10 -9.93
C ASP A 13 -13.94 -15.09 -11.47
N GLU A 14 -13.00 -15.76 -12.13
CA GLU A 14 -12.96 -15.84 -13.60
C GLU A 14 -14.20 -16.54 -14.21
N GLN A 15 -14.95 -17.32 -13.40
CA GLN A 15 -16.18 -17.98 -13.82
C GLN A 15 -17.43 -17.12 -13.54
N GLY A 16 -17.27 -15.91 -12.99
CA GLY A 16 -18.35 -14.99 -12.66
C GLY A 16 -19.08 -15.32 -11.36
N LYS A 17 -18.51 -16.21 -10.52
CA LYS A 17 -19.06 -16.47 -9.18
C LYS A 17 -18.57 -15.40 -8.22
N GLU A 18 -19.50 -14.87 -7.42
CA GLU A 18 -19.18 -13.91 -6.37
C GLU A 18 -18.27 -14.56 -5.30
N ILE A 19 -17.13 -13.93 -5.07
CA ILE A 19 -16.14 -14.30 -4.07
C ILE A 19 -16.33 -13.48 -2.80
N ASP A 20 -16.60 -12.18 -2.96
CA ASP A 20 -16.74 -11.28 -1.82
C ASP A 20 -17.54 -10.01 -2.16
N ARG A 21 -18.01 -9.32 -1.12
CA ARG A 21 -18.83 -8.10 -1.19
C ARG A 21 -18.45 -7.15 -0.06
N ILE A 22 -18.05 -5.93 -0.43
CA ILE A 22 -17.60 -4.91 0.52
C ILE A 22 -18.40 -3.63 0.34
N THR A 23 -18.81 -3.01 1.45
CA THR A 23 -19.56 -1.75 1.45
C THR A 23 -18.71 -0.56 1.88
N TYR A 24 -18.96 0.59 1.27
CA TYR A 24 -18.25 1.83 1.50
C TYR A 24 -19.22 3.01 1.58
N SER A 25 -18.98 3.92 2.52
CA SER A 25 -19.79 5.14 2.68
C SER A 25 -19.48 6.24 1.66
N LYS A 26 -18.41 6.08 0.88
CA LYS A 26 -18.00 6.96 -0.21
C LYS A 26 -17.67 6.13 -1.43
N GLU A 27 -17.79 6.74 -2.62
CA GLU A 27 -17.50 6.07 -3.88
C GLU A 27 -16.04 5.57 -3.90
N PRO A 28 -15.83 4.25 -3.99
CA PRO A 28 -14.50 3.68 -4.13
C PRO A 28 -14.02 3.78 -5.57
N TRP A 29 -12.73 3.98 -5.75
CA TRP A 29 -12.06 3.75 -7.02
C TRP A 29 -11.46 2.35 -7.04
N VAL A 30 -11.75 1.58 -8.08
CA VAL A 30 -11.19 0.24 -8.29
C VAL A 30 -10.25 0.28 -9.48
N ARG A 31 -9.05 -0.27 -9.33
CA ARG A 31 -8.06 -0.37 -10.41
C ARG A 31 -7.28 -1.68 -10.36
N GLU A 32 -6.95 -2.20 -11.54
CA GLU A 32 -5.97 -3.27 -11.67
C GLU A 32 -4.56 -2.72 -11.51
N ILE A 33 -3.74 -3.40 -10.71
CA ILE A 33 -2.32 -3.13 -10.58
C ILE A 33 -1.55 -4.34 -11.07
N GLY A 34 -0.96 -4.19 -12.25
CA GLY A 34 -0.20 -5.24 -12.89
C GLY A 34 -1.01 -6.53 -13.04
N LYS A 35 -0.35 -7.68 -12.91
CA LYS A 35 -0.98 -8.95 -13.30
C LYS A 35 -1.84 -9.54 -12.21
N ASP A 36 -1.42 -9.42 -10.94
CA ASP A 36 -1.98 -10.24 -9.87
C ASP A 36 -2.73 -9.44 -8.80
N LEU A 37 -2.73 -8.09 -8.87
CA LEU A 37 -3.30 -7.25 -7.82
C LEU A 37 -4.48 -6.39 -8.32
N LEU A 38 -5.50 -6.25 -7.47
CA LEU A 38 -6.55 -5.23 -7.57
C LEU A 38 -6.41 -4.29 -6.37
N ASN A 39 -6.62 -2.99 -6.58
CA ASN A 39 -6.66 -1.99 -5.52
C ASN A 39 -8.03 -1.33 -5.48
N VAL A 40 -8.61 -1.25 -4.29
CA VAL A 40 -9.81 -0.48 -3.99
C VAL A 40 -9.38 0.69 -3.10
N ARG A 41 -9.57 1.91 -3.57
CA ARG A 41 -9.20 3.13 -2.86
C ARG A 41 -10.44 3.95 -2.53
N VAL A 42 -10.57 4.39 -1.28
CA VAL A 42 -11.58 5.35 -0.85
C VAL A 42 -10.90 6.63 -0.40
N SER A 43 -11.25 7.75 -1.05
CA SER A 43 -10.73 9.07 -0.71
C SER A 43 -11.65 9.77 0.30
N PHE A 44 -11.06 10.26 1.38
CA PHE A 44 -11.69 11.10 2.39
C PHE A 44 -11.30 12.58 2.28
N GLY A 45 -10.40 12.91 1.36
CA GLY A 45 -9.86 14.25 1.13
C GLY A 45 -8.39 14.15 0.68
N ASN A 46 -7.74 15.29 0.44
CA ASN A 46 -6.30 15.29 0.18
C ASN A 46 -5.55 15.52 1.51
N PRO A 47 -4.64 14.63 1.97
CA PRO A 47 -4.22 13.36 1.34
C PRO A 47 -4.96 12.11 1.85
N ALA A 48 -5.93 12.28 2.75
CA ALA A 48 -6.62 11.19 3.46
C ALA A 48 -7.29 10.17 2.53
N SER A 49 -6.73 8.96 2.46
CA SER A 49 -7.30 7.84 1.71
C SER A 49 -7.04 6.50 2.40
N TYR A 50 -7.91 5.53 2.14
CA TYR A 50 -7.71 4.14 2.52
C TYR A 50 -7.57 3.28 1.27
N ASP A 51 -6.59 2.38 1.28
CA ASP A 51 -6.34 1.38 0.25
C ASP A 51 -6.60 -0.02 0.80
N LEU A 52 -7.37 -0.81 0.07
CA LEU A 52 -7.42 -2.27 0.18
C LEU A 52 -6.83 -2.88 -1.09
N TYR A 53 -6.26 -4.08 -0.94
CA TYR A 53 -5.69 -4.83 -2.03
C TYR A 53 -6.22 -6.27 -2.06
N PHE A 54 -6.46 -6.77 -3.26
CA PHE A 54 -6.92 -8.15 -3.49
C PHE A 54 -5.96 -8.86 -4.43
N HIS A 55 -5.52 -10.05 -4.03
CA HIS A 55 -4.69 -10.90 -4.86
C HIS A 55 -5.57 -11.76 -5.77
N LYS A 56 -5.55 -11.52 -7.07
CA LYS A 56 -6.43 -12.15 -8.07
C LYS A 56 -6.33 -13.69 -8.08
N LYS A 57 -5.13 -14.25 -7.86
CA LYS A 57 -4.92 -15.71 -7.85
C LYS A 57 -5.26 -16.40 -6.53
N THR A 58 -4.79 -15.87 -5.39
CA THR A 58 -4.99 -16.50 -4.08
C THR A 58 -6.32 -16.10 -3.45
N LEU A 59 -7.00 -15.10 -4.02
CA LEU A 59 -8.23 -14.48 -3.50
C LEU A 59 -8.06 -13.90 -2.09
N GLN A 60 -6.82 -13.60 -1.69
CA GLN A 60 -6.54 -12.96 -0.40
C GLN A 60 -6.88 -11.48 -0.45
N GLU A 61 -7.47 -10.99 0.64
CA GLU A 61 -7.70 -9.59 0.93
C GLU A 61 -6.63 -9.09 1.92
N SER A 62 -6.11 -7.89 1.67
CA SER A 62 -5.22 -7.22 2.62
C SER A 62 -6.00 -6.53 3.73
N LYS A 63 -5.34 -6.18 4.85
CA LYS A 63 -5.89 -5.15 5.72
C LYS A 63 -6.05 -3.82 4.97
N GLY A 64 -6.83 -2.90 5.53
CA GLY A 64 -6.87 -1.52 5.04
C GLY A 64 -5.62 -0.73 5.42
N TYR A 65 -5.12 0.07 4.48
CA TYR A 65 -3.95 0.94 4.66
C TYR A 65 -4.32 2.41 4.52
N PHE A 66 -4.04 3.20 5.55
CA PHE A 66 -4.28 4.64 5.52
C PHE A 66 -3.08 5.38 4.91
N ASN A 67 -3.34 6.26 3.94
CA ASN A 67 -2.35 7.08 3.24
C ASN A 67 -1.12 6.28 2.79
N SER A 68 -1.38 5.20 2.06
CA SER A 68 -0.36 4.26 1.66
C SER A 68 0.22 4.52 0.28
N THR A 69 1.47 4.12 0.10
CA THR A 69 2.16 4.09 -1.19
C THR A 69 2.50 2.65 -1.52
N LEU A 70 2.04 2.20 -2.69
CA LEU A 70 2.36 0.90 -3.25
C LEU A 70 3.75 0.94 -3.90
N LEU A 71 4.64 0.05 -3.50
CA LEU A 71 6.02 0.00 -4.01
C LEU A 71 6.19 -1.01 -5.15
N SER A 72 5.43 -2.10 -5.08
CA SER A 72 5.36 -3.16 -6.09
C SER A 72 4.05 -3.94 -5.89
N GLU A 73 3.78 -4.95 -6.70
CA GLU A 73 2.66 -5.88 -6.46
C GLU A 73 2.79 -6.68 -5.14
N LYS A 74 3.89 -6.53 -4.39
CA LYS A 74 4.15 -7.27 -3.13
C LYS A 74 4.20 -6.40 -1.88
N TYR A 75 4.68 -5.17 -1.99
CA TYR A 75 5.03 -4.36 -0.83
C TYR A 75 4.29 -3.02 -0.82
N VAL A 76 3.91 -2.61 0.38
CA VAL A 76 3.25 -1.35 0.65
C VAL A 76 4.00 -0.62 1.75
N SER A 77 3.90 0.70 1.71
CA SER A 77 4.44 1.58 2.71
C SER A 77 3.38 2.55 3.22
N TYR A 78 3.50 2.93 4.49
CA TYR A 78 2.66 3.96 5.09
C TYR A 78 3.33 4.50 6.35
N ARG A 79 2.92 5.68 6.77
CA ARG A 79 3.38 6.26 8.02
C ARG A 79 2.54 5.76 9.19
N LYS A 80 3.19 5.40 10.28
CA LYS A 80 2.57 5.17 11.57
C LYS A 80 3.36 5.93 12.64
N ASP A 81 2.71 6.89 13.28
CA ASP A 81 3.37 7.82 14.21
C ASP A 81 4.58 8.50 13.54
N ASN A 82 5.79 8.43 14.10
CA ASN A 82 7.02 8.95 13.48
C ASN A 82 7.84 7.88 12.72
N LYS A 83 7.19 6.80 12.29
CA LYS A 83 7.83 5.71 11.57
C LYS A 83 7.27 5.58 10.16
N LEU A 84 8.17 5.37 9.19
CA LEU A 84 7.82 4.80 7.90
C LEU A 84 7.83 3.27 8.06
N ILE A 85 6.70 2.65 7.79
CA ILE A 85 6.55 1.19 7.81
C ILE A 85 6.56 0.70 6.37
N VAL A 86 7.38 -0.30 6.05
CA VAL A 86 7.38 -0.98 4.75
C VAL A 86 7.23 -2.47 4.97
N HIS A 87 6.21 -3.09 4.38
CA HIS A 87 5.99 -4.53 4.55
C HIS A 87 5.15 -5.15 3.43
N ASP A 88 4.96 -6.47 3.49
CA ASP A 88 4.14 -7.22 2.54
C ASP A 88 2.67 -6.83 2.60
N ILE A 89 2.04 -6.63 1.45
CA ILE A 89 0.61 -6.29 1.36
C ILE A 89 -0.26 -7.32 2.08
N PHE A 90 0.10 -8.61 2.01
CA PHE A 90 -0.68 -9.70 2.59
C PHE A 90 -0.10 -10.25 3.91
N LEU A 91 0.78 -9.51 4.58
CA LEU A 91 1.37 -9.87 5.89
C LEU A 91 1.99 -11.28 5.90
N GLU A 92 2.69 -11.56 4.83
CA GLU A 92 3.20 -12.88 4.49
C GLU A 92 4.51 -13.26 5.18
N GLY A 93 5.13 -12.31 5.89
CA GLY A 93 6.37 -12.49 6.64
C GLY A 93 7.64 -12.37 5.78
N ILE A 94 7.55 -11.85 4.55
CA ILE A 94 8.68 -11.67 3.65
C ILE A 94 9.47 -10.41 4.04
N LEU A 95 8.80 -9.28 4.23
CA LEU A 95 9.45 -8.01 4.54
C LEU A 95 8.69 -7.28 5.65
N TYR A 96 9.43 -6.78 6.64
CA TYR A 96 8.93 -5.83 7.62
C TYR A 96 10.05 -4.90 8.07
N GLU A 97 9.96 -3.63 7.70
CA GLU A 97 10.95 -2.60 8.03
C GLU A 97 10.26 -1.43 8.72
N GLU A 98 10.88 -0.96 9.81
CA GLU A 98 10.48 0.26 10.51
C GLU A 98 11.62 1.27 10.46
N ILE A 99 11.37 2.42 9.83
CA ILE A 99 12.36 3.47 9.68
C ILE A 99 11.91 4.69 10.47
N THR A 100 12.74 5.13 11.40
CA THR A 100 12.51 6.36 12.18
C THR A 100 13.43 7.46 11.68
N ARG A 101 12.84 8.59 11.29
CA ARG A 101 13.51 9.85 10.94
C ARG A 101 12.66 11.00 11.45
N ASP A 102 13.18 12.22 11.34
CA ASP A 102 12.47 13.45 11.71
C ASP A 102 11.43 13.84 10.65
N PHE A 103 10.51 12.93 10.33
CA PHE A 103 9.51 13.13 9.29
C PHE A 103 8.53 14.27 9.65
N GLU A 104 8.53 15.36 8.86
CA GLU A 104 7.61 16.48 9.05
C GLU A 104 6.51 16.56 7.98
N GLY A 105 5.27 16.83 8.40
CA GLY A 105 4.11 16.99 7.53
C GLY A 105 3.24 15.73 7.39
N VAL A 106 2.12 15.84 6.69
CA VAL A 106 1.12 14.75 6.60
C VAL A 106 1.57 13.63 5.65
N SER A 107 2.30 13.98 4.58
CA SER A 107 2.89 13.05 3.62
C SER A 107 4.38 13.37 3.45
N PRO A 108 5.21 13.10 4.47
CA PRO A 108 6.60 13.55 4.52
C PRO A 108 7.47 12.87 3.47
N VAL A 109 7.09 11.67 3.00
CA VAL A 109 7.83 10.88 2.00
C VAL A 109 7.26 11.16 0.62
N SER A 110 8.08 11.71 -0.28
CA SER A 110 7.68 12.15 -1.62
C SER A 110 8.04 11.14 -2.72
N ASP A 111 9.10 10.36 -2.53
CA ASP A 111 9.54 9.33 -3.46
C ASP A 111 10.04 8.12 -2.66
N LEU A 112 9.72 6.91 -3.12
CA LEU A 112 9.99 5.67 -2.40
C LEU A 112 9.97 4.48 -3.35
N TYR A 113 11.08 3.75 -3.43
CA TYR A 113 11.19 2.55 -4.25
C TYR A 113 12.22 1.56 -3.73
N ILE A 114 12.09 0.31 -4.15
CA ILE A 114 12.99 -0.78 -3.80
C ILE A 114 13.98 -1.00 -4.94
N PHE A 115 15.27 -1.00 -4.63
CA PHE A 115 16.36 -1.15 -5.57
C PHE A 115 17.22 -2.37 -5.24
N PRO A 116 17.17 -3.45 -6.05
CA PRO A 116 18.06 -4.59 -5.89
C PRO A 116 19.47 -4.25 -6.42
N CYS A 117 20.50 -4.52 -5.61
CA CYS A 117 21.90 -4.29 -5.96
C CYS A 117 22.75 -5.51 -5.60
N SER A 118 23.09 -6.31 -6.60
CA SER A 118 23.81 -7.58 -6.43
C SER A 118 23.09 -8.53 -5.47
N ASN A 119 23.68 -8.85 -4.32
CA ASN A 119 23.10 -9.70 -3.28
C ASN A 119 22.37 -8.92 -2.17
N LYS A 120 22.24 -7.59 -2.33
CA LYS A 120 21.61 -6.70 -1.36
C LYS A 120 20.36 -6.06 -1.97
N THR A 121 19.43 -5.67 -1.11
CA THR A 121 18.25 -4.90 -1.51
C THR A 121 18.22 -3.62 -0.69
N PHE A 122 17.95 -2.51 -1.35
CA PHE A 122 17.86 -1.20 -0.70
C PHE A 122 16.47 -0.62 -0.87
N LEU A 123 16.01 0.07 0.16
CA LEU A 123 14.89 1.00 0.07
C LEU A 123 15.47 2.41 -0.09
N ILE A 124 15.12 3.07 -1.18
CA ILE A 124 15.55 4.44 -1.48
C ILE A 124 14.35 5.34 -1.34
N PHE A 125 14.50 6.44 -0.60
CA PHE A 125 13.40 7.35 -0.33
C PHE A 125 13.82 8.79 -0.11
N GLU A 126 12.90 9.69 -0.45
CA GLU A 126 13.01 11.12 -0.20
C GLU A 126 11.99 11.56 0.83
N TYR A 127 12.41 12.38 1.79
CA TYR A 127 11.52 12.88 2.80
C TYR A 127 11.85 14.30 3.26
N TYR A 128 10.83 15.05 3.67
CA TYR A 128 10.99 16.36 4.28
C TYR A 128 11.18 16.24 5.80
N ASN A 129 12.21 16.91 6.33
CA ASN A 129 12.53 16.88 7.77
C ASN A 129 12.12 18.15 8.54
N GLY A 130 11.46 19.10 7.87
CA GLY A 130 11.13 20.42 8.45
C GLY A 130 12.02 21.55 8.02
N GLU A 131 13.21 21.24 7.52
CA GLU A 131 14.17 22.24 7.03
C GLU A 131 14.46 22.03 5.54
N ASP A 132 14.70 20.79 5.12
CA ASP A 132 15.06 20.43 3.75
C ASP A 132 14.53 19.04 3.35
N TYR A 133 14.65 18.70 2.07
CA TYR A 133 14.40 17.36 1.54
C TYR A 133 15.65 16.51 1.62
N MET A 134 15.54 15.42 2.36
CA MET A 134 16.57 14.41 2.54
C MET A 134 16.34 13.25 1.57
N ARG A 135 17.41 12.70 1.01
CA ARG A 135 17.38 11.44 0.25
C ARG A 135 18.26 10.41 0.94
N GLU A 136 17.69 9.24 1.22
CA GLU A 136 18.39 8.15 1.90
C GLU A 136 18.23 6.82 1.16
N ALA A 137 19.21 5.94 1.40
CA ALA A 137 19.16 4.54 1.01
C ALA A 137 19.45 3.68 2.23
N VAL A 138 18.52 2.80 2.60
CA VAL A 138 18.68 1.85 3.70
C VAL A 138 18.66 0.43 3.15
N GLU A 139 19.57 -0.42 3.64
CA GLU A 139 19.54 -1.85 3.30
C GLU A 139 18.32 -2.50 3.97
N ILE A 140 17.58 -3.31 3.21
CA ILE A 140 16.41 -4.04 3.69
C ILE A 140 16.60 -5.54 3.46
N PHE A 141 15.94 -6.35 4.29
CA PHE A 141 16.20 -7.79 4.35
C PHE A 141 14.94 -8.63 4.06
N PRO A 142 14.43 -8.62 2.81
CA PRO A 142 13.32 -9.48 2.45
C PRO A 142 13.73 -10.97 2.53
N GLU A 143 12.92 -11.78 3.19
CA GLU A 143 13.08 -13.23 3.20
C GLU A 143 12.89 -13.81 1.79
N LYS A 144 13.63 -14.87 1.49
CA LYS A 144 13.43 -15.61 0.24
C LYS A 144 12.37 -16.68 0.50
N LYS A 145 11.16 -16.48 -0.02
CA LYS A 145 10.16 -17.55 -0.17
C LYS A 145 10.46 -18.43 -1.38
#